data_AF-A0A3B8U199-F1
#
_entry.id   AF-A0A3B8U199-F1
#
_cell.length_a   1.000
_cell.length_b   1.000
_cell.length_c   1.000
_cell.angle_alpha   90.00
_cell.angle_beta   90.00
_cell.angle_gamma   90.00
#
_symmetry.space_group_name_H-M   'P 1'
#
loop_
_entity.id
_entity.type
_entity.pdbx_description
1 polymer ?
#
loop_
_entity_poly.entity_id
_entity_poly.type
_entity_poly.pdbx_seq_one_letter_code
_entity_poly.pdbx_strand_id
1 'polypeptide(L)'
;MKIKRLYATFVAAAVAVSAFGCGSTAASEAAPEAGTEAPAKTQAPEETKEEPAQEAALGSTQETASANPAMKYVGAYKMEGEGEFYLLIEVSDDVDGVLLTAAQTDPEKPYMQWAMSGQIDDTLKISYTDGIKSEVVFNQEKQTLEESVIYSDGTGAVQIADDGSVTWQDDKEDIAGGKKFVYDEELSKEVKARMEEQQSSQNPVMNWAGRYFDKENISRTMQINPSGDVKNGCTVIIDEEGEEGAVTRMTMTGIYDEKEKKIVCSDGSLVRGKMDEAGNFAEEETVYTDGTGTITFDDSAEKITAVWHDDKAGDAEDVVFEFNYNYSDGSSDGSTSVTEDDHSNPEDEYVEEELTVDEGLDEVTYEGEDD
;
A
#
# COMPACT_ATOMS: atom_id res chain seq x y z
N MET A 1 9.38 12.05 14.47
CA MET A 1 9.51 10.59 14.33
C MET A 1 8.31 10.13 13.51
N LYS A 2 8.51 9.92 12.19
CA LYS A 2 7.40 9.64 11.26
C LYS A 2 7.09 8.15 11.33
N ILE A 3 5.97 7.80 11.95
CA ILE A 3 5.39 6.46 11.85
C ILE A 3 4.91 6.32 10.41
N LYS A 4 5.76 5.78 9.53
CA LYS A 4 5.34 5.34 8.21
C LYS A 4 4.34 4.21 8.44
N ARG A 5 3.07 4.47 8.12
CA ARG A 5 2.00 3.48 8.16
C ARG A 5 2.39 2.39 7.17
N LEU A 6 2.86 1.26 7.68
CA LEU A 6 3.07 0.03 6.93
C LEU A 6 1.67 -0.41 6.47
N TYR A 7 1.30 -0.09 5.23
CA TYR A 7 0.25 -0.79 4.52
C TYR A 7 0.78 -2.18 4.12
N ALA A 8 1.16 -2.97 5.11
CA ALA A 8 1.37 -4.40 4.94
C ALA A 8 -0.02 -5.05 4.89
N THR A 9 -0.73 -4.82 3.78
CA THR A 9 -1.90 -5.63 3.44
C THR A 9 -1.38 -7.01 3.04
N PHE A 10 -1.15 -7.82 4.06
CA PHE A 10 -0.97 -9.26 4.11
C PHE A 10 -0.95 -10.02 2.76
N VAL A 11 0.25 -10.19 2.19
CA VAL A 11 0.59 -11.27 1.23
C VAL A 11 0.75 -12.63 1.95
N ALA A 12 0.40 -12.70 3.24
CA ALA A 12 0.42 -13.89 4.09
C ALA A 12 -0.37 -15.10 3.57
N ALA A 13 -1.40 -14.87 2.74
CA ALA A 13 -2.25 -15.94 2.23
C ALA A 13 -1.62 -16.74 1.07
N ALA A 14 -0.52 -16.27 0.47
CA ALA A 14 -0.02 -16.84 -0.78
C ALA A 14 0.64 -18.24 -0.63
N VAL A 15 1.19 -18.57 0.54
CA VAL A 15 1.99 -19.80 0.76
C VAL A 15 1.15 -20.96 1.33
N ALA A 16 -0.19 -20.88 1.34
CA ALA A 16 -1.06 -21.99 1.78
C ALA A 16 -1.06 -23.20 0.80
N VAL A 17 0.05 -23.92 0.84
CA VAL A 17 0.40 -25.29 0.44
C VAL A 17 -0.67 -26.06 -0.34
N SER A 18 -0.34 -26.34 -1.60
CA SER A 18 -0.99 -27.29 -2.52
C SER A 18 -0.56 -28.75 -2.29
N ALA A 19 0.16 -29.07 -1.20
CA ALA A 19 0.60 -30.42 -0.85
C ALA A 19 -0.29 -31.12 0.19
N PHE A 20 -1.54 -31.42 -0.14
CA PHE A 20 -2.31 -32.48 0.53
C PHE A 20 -3.11 -33.29 -0.48
N GLY A 21 -2.38 -34.08 -1.27
CA GLY A 21 -2.93 -35.14 -2.10
C GLY A 21 -2.34 -36.49 -1.69
N CYS A 22 -2.86 -37.13 -0.65
CA CYS A 22 -2.68 -38.56 -0.46
C CYS A 22 -3.81 -39.22 0.34
N GLY A 23 -4.72 -39.87 -0.39
CA GLY A 23 -5.27 -41.19 -0.07
C GLY A 23 -6.15 -41.35 1.19
N SER A 24 -7.46 -41.15 1.04
CA SER A 24 -8.42 -41.85 1.89
C SER A 24 -8.46 -43.33 1.51
N THR A 25 -7.76 -44.18 2.26
CA THR A 25 -8.00 -45.64 2.19
C THR A 25 -9.07 -45.96 3.22
N ALA A 26 -10.22 -46.43 2.74
CA ALA A 26 -11.34 -46.85 3.58
C ALA A 26 -10.90 -47.99 4.53
N ALA A 27 -11.26 -47.83 5.81
CA ALA A 27 -11.14 -48.86 6.81
C ALA A 27 -12.11 -50.01 6.47
N SER A 28 -11.57 -51.20 6.23
CA SER A 28 -12.31 -52.47 6.25
C SER A 28 -11.90 -53.27 7.48
N GLU A 29 -12.95 -53.71 8.17
CA GLU A 29 -13.03 -54.51 9.38
C GLU A 29 -12.18 -55.79 9.35
N ALA A 30 -11.60 -56.16 10.50
CA ALA A 30 -10.73 -57.31 10.67
C ALA A 30 -11.49 -58.57 11.14
N ALA A 31 -11.14 -59.73 10.60
CA ALA A 31 -11.16 -61.03 11.28
C ALA A 31 -10.29 -62.08 10.52
N PRO A 32 -9.78 -63.13 11.20
CA PRO A 32 -8.46 -63.71 10.93
C PRO A 32 -8.47 -65.09 10.25
N GLU A 33 -7.32 -65.56 9.73
CA GLU A 33 -6.69 -66.84 10.09
C GLU A 33 -5.49 -67.26 9.20
N ALA A 34 -4.58 -68.01 9.85
CA ALA A 34 -3.72 -69.10 9.35
C ALA A 34 -2.51 -68.83 8.42
N GLY A 35 -1.33 -68.92 9.06
CA GLY A 35 -0.08 -69.60 8.68
C GLY A 35 0.26 -69.96 7.22
N THR A 36 1.54 -69.79 6.84
CA THR A 36 2.51 -70.87 6.49
C THR A 36 3.81 -70.26 5.91
N GLU A 37 4.92 -70.89 6.32
CA GLU A 37 6.34 -70.95 5.88
C GLU A 37 6.93 -70.07 4.74
N ALA A 38 8.21 -69.72 4.97
CA ALA A 38 9.26 -69.20 4.08
C ALA A 38 9.63 -70.20 2.93
N PRO A 39 10.61 -69.97 1.99
CA PRO A 39 11.72 -68.99 2.03
C PRO A 39 12.23 -68.39 0.67
N ALA A 40 13.29 -67.57 0.81
CA ALA A 40 14.48 -67.45 -0.06
C ALA A 40 14.63 -66.28 -1.06
N LYS A 41 15.66 -65.46 -0.76
CA LYS A 41 16.73 -64.89 -1.60
C LYS A 41 16.41 -64.41 -3.02
N THR A 42 16.82 -63.18 -3.34
CA THR A 42 17.69 -62.83 -4.49
C THR A 42 18.42 -61.51 -4.24
N GLN A 43 19.71 -61.48 -4.58
CA GLN A 43 20.64 -60.35 -4.51
C GLN A 43 20.60 -59.50 -5.80
N ALA A 44 20.74 -58.18 -5.62
CA ALA A 44 21.46 -57.14 -6.39
C ALA A 44 21.43 -57.12 -7.94
N PRO A 45 21.47 -55.92 -8.55
CA PRO A 45 22.77 -55.28 -8.73
C PRO A 45 22.83 -53.77 -8.39
N GLU A 46 24.07 -53.32 -8.19
CA GLU A 46 24.52 -51.94 -8.05
C GLU A 46 24.04 -51.06 -9.21
N GLU A 47 23.49 -49.89 -8.88
CA GLU A 47 23.34 -48.78 -9.83
C GLU A 47 24.38 -47.70 -9.54
N THR A 48 25.10 -47.38 -10.61
CA THR A 48 26.15 -46.39 -10.74
C THR A 48 25.59 -44.98 -10.46
N LYS A 49 26.27 -44.27 -9.57
CA LYS A 49 26.02 -42.87 -9.24
C LYS A 49 26.58 -41.97 -10.35
N GLU A 50 25.72 -41.42 -11.19
CA GLU A 50 26.02 -40.23 -12.00
C GLU A 50 25.39 -39.01 -11.33
N GLU A 51 26.25 -38.03 -11.04
CA GLU A 51 25.92 -36.73 -10.47
C GLU A 51 25.81 -35.73 -11.64
N PRO A 52 24.63 -35.16 -11.93
CA PRO A 52 24.57 -34.01 -12.81
C PRO A 52 24.78 -32.76 -11.95
N ALA A 53 25.85 -32.03 -12.24
CA ALA A 53 26.00 -30.64 -11.80
C ALA A 53 24.85 -29.82 -12.41
N GLN A 54 23.90 -29.40 -11.57
CA GLN A 54 22.86 -28.43 -11.91
C GLN A 54 23.49 -27.04 -11.94
N GLU A 55 23.78 -26.56 -13.14
CA GLU A 55 24.05 -25.16 -13.40
C GLU A 55 22.72 -24.40 -13.31
N ALA A 56 22.52 -23.66 -12.22
CA ALA A 56 21.34 -22.81 -12.04
C ALA A 56 21.32 -21.76 -13.17
N ALA A 57 20.36 -21.90 -14.07
CA ALA A 57 20.13 -20.96 -15.16
C ALA A 57 19.58 -19.65 -14.58
N LEU A 58 20.47 -18.76 -14.15
CA LEU A 58 20.16 -17.35 -13.93
C LEU A 58 19.69 -16.77 -15.26
N GLY A 59 18.40 -16.47 -15.35
CA GLY A 59 17.77 -15.90 -16.53
C GLY A 59 18.45 -14.60 -16.96
N SER A 60 18.77 -14.49 -18.26
CA SER A 60 19.37 -13.28 -18.81
C SER A 60 18.40 -12.10 -18.69
N THR A 61 18.78 -11.11 -17.89
CA THR A 61 18.06 -9.84 -17.76
C THR A 61 18.66 -8.82 -18.73
N GLN A 62 17.78 -8.17 -19.47
CA GLN A 62 18.07 -7.09 -20.40
C GLN A 62 18.40 -5.83 -19.59
N GLU A 63 19.60 -5.27 -19.78
CA GLU A 63 20.08 -4.05 -19.11
C GLU A 63 19.17 -2.85 -19.38
N THR A 64 18.39 -2.44 -18.38
CA THR A 64 17.92 -1.06 -18.22
C THR A 64 18.51 -0.50 -16.93
N ALA A 65 19.28 0.57 -17.07
CA ALA A 65 20.02 1.22 -15.98
C ALA A 65 19.05 1.96 -15.04
N SER A 66 18.55 1.26 -14.01
CA SER A 66 17.90 1.77 -12.79
C SER A 66 17.38 0.63 -11.89
N ALA A 67 17.49 -0.63 -12.32
CA ALA A 67 16.90 -1.76 -11.58
C ALA A 67 17.57 -1.97 -10.22
N ASN A 68 16.76 -1.98 -9.15
CA ASN A 68 17.16 -2.41 -7.82
C ASN A 68 17.91 -3.76 -7.92
N PRO A 69 19.15 -3.89 -7.43
CA PRO A 69 19.95 -5.10 -7.57
C PRO A 69 19.31 -6.33 -6.90
N ALA A 70 18.32 -6.14 -6.02
CA ALA A 70 17.53 -7.22 -5.43
C ALA A 70 16.54 -7.87 -6.41
N MET A 71 16.18 -7.23 -7.53
CA MET A 71 15.17 -7.74 -8.47
C MET A 71 15.49 -9.13 -9.02
N LYS A 72 16.78 -9.45 -9.22
CA LYS A 72 17.23 -10.78 -9.67
C LYS A 72 17.03 -11.89 -8.63
N TYR A 73 16.74 -11.54 -7.38
CA TYR A 73 16.55 -12.47 -6.27
C TYR A 73 15.09 -12.56 -5.82
N VAL A 74 14.17 -11.87 -6.51
CA VAL A 74 12.74 -11.98 -6.24
C VAL A 74 12.25 -13.38 -6.58
N GLY A 75 11.54 -14.00 -5.64
CA GLY A 75 10.99 -15.34 -5.81
C GLY A 75 10.85 -16.12 -4.52
N ALA A 76 10.45 -17.37 -4.66
CA ALA A 76 10.23 -18.30 -3.57
C ALA A 76 11.40 -19.27 -3.44
N TYR A 77 11.82 -19.47 -2.19
CA TYR A 77 12.92 -20.32 -1.80
C TYR A 77 12.41 -21.37 -0.82
N LYS A 78 12.92 -22.59 -0.95
CA LYS A 78 12.61 -23.70 -0.06
C LYS A 78 13.83 -24.03 0.79
N MET A 79 13.61 -24.27 2.08
CA MET A 79 14.68 -24.70 2.97
C MET A 79 15.31 -26.02 2.49
N GLU A 80 16.63 -26.10 2.49
CA GLU A 80 17.37 -27.32 2.19
C GLU A 80 17.27 -28.30 3.38
N GLY A 81 16.89 -29.56 3.13
CA GLY A 81 16.81 -30.62 4.14
C GLY A 81 15.40 -30.97 4.61
N GLU A 82 15.27 -31.37 5.88
CA GLU A 82 13.99 -31.78 6.49
C GLU A 82 13.22 -30.59 7.05
N GLY A 83 11.96 -30.44 6.60
CA GLY A 83 11.01 -29.44 7.08
C GLY A 83 10.36 -28.64 5.94
N GLU A 84 9.17 -28.11 6.22
CA GLU A 84 8.45 -27.26 5.27
C GLU A 84 8.58 -25.79 5.67
N PHE A 85 9.73 -25.21 5.31
CA PHE A 85 9.99 -23.79 5.44
C PHE A 85 10.18 -23.18 4.07
N TYR A 86 9.53 -22.04 3.88
CA TYR A 86 9.62 -21.25 2.67
C TYR A 86 10.03 -19.82 3.01
N LEU A 87 10.79 -19.22 2.12
CA LEU A 87 11.15 -17.81 2.16
C LEU A 87 10.75 -17.18 0.83
N LEU A 88 10.00 -16.11 0.88
CA LEU A 88 9.63 -15.28 -0.25
C LEU A 88 10.38 -13.95 -0.14
N ILE A 89 11.06 -13.59 -1.23
CA ILE A 89 11.75 -12.30 -1.36
C ILE A 89 10.99 -11.48 -2.40
N GLU A 90 10.57 -10.28 -2.02
CA GLU A 90 9.85 -9.33 -2.86
C GLU A 90 10.57 -7.98 -2.83
N VAL A 91 10.63 -7.30 -3.98
CA VAL A 91 11.02 -5.89 -4.02
C VAL A 91 9.75 -5.07 -3.92
N SER A 92 9.73 -4.13 -2.98
CA SER A 92 8.64 -3.16 -2.85
C SER A 92 9.10 -1.85 -3.49
N ASP A 93 8.21 -1.24 -4.27
CA ASP A 93 8.45 0.09 -4.83
C ASP A 93 8.23 1.21 -3.77
N ASP A 94 7.54 0.90 -2.66
CA ASP A 94 7.14 1.86 -1.63
C ASP A 94 8.18 2.05 -0.51
N VAL A 95 9.07 1.07 -0.37
CA VAL A 95 10.24 1.15 0.51
C VAL A 95 11.47 1.01 -0.37
N ASP A 96 12.43 1.93 -0.24
CA ASP A 96 13.77 1.79 -0.85
C ASP A 96 14.45 0.53 -0.25
N GLY A 97 14.03 -0.67 -0.64
CA GLY A 97 14.30 -1.89 0.11
C GLY A 97 13.63 -3.15 -0.43
N VAL A 98 13.64 -4.19 0.39
CA VAL A 98 13.15 -5.55 0.11
C VAL A 98 12.17 -5.92 1.21
N LEU A 99 11.03 -6.48 0.82
CA LEU A 99 10.10 -7.15 1.71
C LEU A 99 10.45 -8.65 1.73
N LEU A 100 10.55 -9.20 2.93
CA LEU A 100 10.89 -10.60 3.16
C LEU A 100 9.76 -11.24 3.93
N THR A 101 9.23 -12.34 3.39
CA THR A 101 8.20 -13.15 4.05
C THR A 101 8.71 -14.57 4.24
N ALA A 102 8.91 -15.02 5.48
CA ALA A 102 9.19 -16.44 5.76
C ALA A 102 7.93 -17.12 6.30
N ALA A 103 7.73 -18.39 5.96
CA ALA A 103 6.61 -19.19 6.43
C ALA A 103 7.03 -20.60 6.80
N GLN A 104 6.44 -21.13 7.87
CA GLN A 104 6.52 -22.54 8.26
C GLN A 104 5.17 -23.19 8.02
N THR A 105 5.14 -24.29 7.26
CA THR A 105 3.90 -24.97 6.86
C THR A 105 3.79 -26.40 7.38
N ASP A 106 4.57 -26.74 8.40
CA ASP A 106 4.54 -28.05 9.04
C ASP A 106 3.09 -28.41 9.45
N PRO A 107 2.49 -29.46 8.89
CA PRO A 107 1.07 -29.75 9.09
C PRO A 107 0.72 -30.21 10.51
N GLU A 108 1.72 -30.56 11.31
CA GLU A 108 1.54 -30.88 12.73
C GLU A 108 1.69 -29.65 13.62
N LYS A 109 1.99 -28.47 13.05
CA LYS A 109 2.21 -27.21 13.77
C LYS A 109 1.31 -26.09 13.25
N PRO A 110 1.08 -25.04 14.05
CA PRO A 110 0.45 -23.82 13.57
C PRO A 110 1.26 -23.20 12.41
N TYR A 111 0.56 -22.56 11.47
CA TYR A 111 1.24 -21.80 10.41
C TYR A 111 1.87 -20.57 11.05
N MET A 112 3.19 -20.49 10.95
CA MET A 112 3.96 -19.36 11.43
C MET A 112 4.44 -18.55 10.25
N GLN A 113 4.33 -17.22 10.37
CA GLN A 113 4.82 -16.30 9.38
C GLN A 113 5.70 -15.23 10.02
N TRP A 114 6.73 -14.84 9.29
CA TRP A 114 7.54 -13.69 9.58
C TRP A 114 7.44 -12.71 8.41
N ALA A 115 7.19 -11.44 8.71
CA ALA A 115 7.25 -10.34 7.76
C ALA A 115 8.29 -9.33 8.25
N MET A 116 9.20 -8.93 7.37
CA MET A 116 10.31 -8.04 7.72
C MET A 116 10.72 -7.20 6.50
N SER A 117 11.33 -6.04 6.72
CA SER A 117 11.84 -5.20 5.63
C SER A 117 13.26 -4.73 5.88
N GLY A 118 14.01 -4.51 4.80
CA GLY A 118 15.40 -4.08 4.90
C GLY A 118 15.97 -3.57 3.59
N GLN A 119 17.20 -3.07 3.64
CA GLN A 119 17.95 -2.67 2.45
C GLN A 119 19.00 -3.71 2.12
N ILE A 120 19.17 -4.02 0.83
CA ILE A 120 20.27 -4.86 0.37
C ILE A 120 21.55 -4.03 0.30
N ASP A 121 22.62 -4.51 0.93
CA ASP A 121 23.93 -3.88 0.86
C ASP A 121 24.80 -4.45 -0.29
N ASP A 122 26.00 -3.91 -0.43
CA ASP A 122 26.96 -4.33 -1.46
C ASP A 122 27.43 -5.80 -1.30
N THR A 123 27.18 -6.40 -0.14
CA THR A 123 27.49 -7.81 0.15
C THR A 123 26.28 -8.72 -0.04
N LEU A 124 25.17 -8.21 -0.60
CA LEU A 124 23.90 -8.92 -0.76
C LEU A 124 23.28 -9.36 0.58
N LYS A 125 23.54 -8.60 1.63
CA LYS A 125 22.93 -8.78 2.94
C LYS A 125 21.76 -7.82 3.10
N ILE A 126 20.65 -8.33 3.60
CA ILE A 126 19.45 -7.58 3.95
C ILE A 126 19.31 -7.64 5.46
N SER A 127 19.59 -6.52 6.14
CA SER A 127 19.37 -6.39 7.59
C SER A 127 18.02 -5.78 7.88
N TYR A 128 17.31 -6.35 8.86
CA TYR A 128 15.99 -5.88 9.28
C TYR A 128 15.95 -5.62 10.79
N THR A 129 15.09 -4.68 11.20
CA THR A 129 14.86 -4.32 12.61
C THR A 129 13.37 -4.23 12.97
N ASP A 130 12.51 -4.61 12.04
CA ASP A 130 11.05 -4.49 12.08
C ASP A 130 10.37 -5.85 11.88
N GLY A 131 11.05 -6.93 12.23
CA GLY A 131 10.53 -8.29 12.06
C GLY A 131 9.28 -8.50 12.89
N ILE A 132 8.18 -8.86 12.24
CA ILE A 132 6.92 -9.25 12.86
C ILE A 132 6.76 -10.75 12.69
N LYS A 133 6.47 -11.45 13.79
CA LYS A 133 6.07 -12.85 13.76
C LYS A 133 4.60 -12.97 14.12
N SER A 134 3.85 -13.67 13.28
CA SER A 134 2.44 -14.01 13.52
C SER A 134 2.22 -15.52 13.45
N GLU A 135 1.27 -15.99 14.26
CA GLU A 135 0.63 -17.29 14.09
C GLU A 135 -0.69 -17.08 13.35
N VAL A 136 -0.92 -17.83 12.27
CA VAL A 136 -2.13 -17.74 11.44
C VAL A 136 -2.90 -19.06 11.49
N VAL A 137 -4.19 -18.98 11.77
CA VAL A 137 -5.11 -20.11 11.73
C VAL A 137 -5.98 -19.98 10.50
N PHE A 138 -5.98 -21.01 9.64
CA PHE A 138 -6.85 -21.05 8.46
C PHE A 138 -8.09 -21.91 8.70
N ASN A 139 -9.19 -21.56 8.05
CA ASN A 139 -10.36 -22.42 7.95
C ASN A 139 -10.16 -23.50 6.85
N GLN A 140 -11.16 -24.38 6.65
CA GLN A 140 -11.11 -25.44 5.63
C GLN A 140 -11.05 -24.91 4.19
N GLU A 141 -11.47 -23.67 3.96
CA GLU A 141 -11.42 -22.97 2.68
C GLU A 141 -10.09 -22.22 2.49
N LYS A 142 -9.12 -22.40 3.40
CA LYS A 142 -7.82 -21.71 3.42
C LYS A 142 -7.91 -20.19 3.60
N GLN A 143 -9.02 -19.70 4.14
CA GLN A 143 -9.14 -18.30 4.53
C GLN A 143 -8.60 -18.11 5.94
N THR A 144 -7.97 -16.97 6.21
CA THR A 144 -7.52 -16.59 7.55
C THR A 144 -8.73 -16.49 8.47
N LEU A 145 -8.75 -17.30 9.53
CA LEU A 145 -9.76 -17.28 10.58
C LEU A 145 -9.29 -16.41 11.75
N GLU A 146 -8.03 -16.57 12.14
CA GLU A 146 -7.41 -15.85 13.25
C GLU A 146 -5.96 -15.57 12.93
N GLU A 147 -5.48 -14.41 13.37
CA GLU A 147 -4.07 -14.06 13.34
C GLU A 147 -3.67 -13.48 14.70
N SER A 148 -2.58 -13.99 15.26
CA SER A 148 -2.03 -13.54 16.53
C SER A 148 -0.57 -13.12 16.37
N VAL A 149 -0.28 -11.86 16.66
CA VAL A 149 1.10 -11.34 16.65
C VAL A 149 1.84 -11.84 17.90
N ILE A 150 2.92 -12.57 17.67
CA ILE A 150 3.80 -13.10 18.73
C ILE A 150 4.83 -12.05 19.14
N TYR A 151 5.43 -11.37 18.17
CA TYR A 151 6.31 -10.21 18.39
C TYR A 151 6.32 -9.29 17.17
N SER A 152 6.74 -8.03 17.35
CA SER A 152 6.75 -7.00 16.30
C SER A 152 8.03 -6.15 16.25
N ASP A 153 9.07 -6.60 16.94
CA ASP A 153 10.34 -5.91 17.17
C ASP A 153 11.51 -6.87 16.89
N GLY A 154 11.32 -7.83 15.98
CA GLY A 154 12.33 -8.78 15.54
C GLY A 154 13.48 -8.10 14.80
N THR A 155 14.69 -8.59 15.02
CA THR A 155 15.89 -8.14 14.30
C THR A 155 16.59 -9.34 13.69
N GLY A 156 17.35 -9.12 12.62
CA GLY A 156 18.12 -10.19 12.00
C GLY A 156 18.69 -9.81 10.65
N ALA A 157 19.04 -10.83 9.88
CA ALA A 157 19.54 -10.65 8.53
C ALA A 157 19.22 -11.83 7.61
N VAL A 158 19.05 -11.51 6.34
CA VAL A 158 19.04 -12.46 5.22
C VAL A 158 20.29 -12.20 4.38
N GLN A 159 21.05 -13.24 4.07
CA GLN A 159 22.25 -13.18 3.27
C GLN A 159 22.04 -14.00 2.01
N ILE A 160 22.26 -13.39 0.85
CA ILE A 160 22.20 -14.07 -0.45
C ILE A 160 23.62 -14.44 -0.84
N ALA A 161 23.85 -15.69 -1.20
CA ALA A 161 25.15 -16.20 -1.65
C ALA A 161 25.30 -16.08 -3.18
N ASP A 162 26.54 -16.26 -3.66
CA ASP A 162 26.86 -16.19 -5.10
C ASP A 162 26.14 -17.26 -5.93
N ASP A 163 25.82 -18.41 -5.32
CA ASP A 163 25.05 -19.50 -5.95
C ASP A 163 23.53 -19.22 -6.00
N GLY A 164 23.09 -18.05 -5.52
CA GLY A 164 21.69 -17.66 -5.42
C GLY A 164 20.95 -18.28 -4.24
N SER A 165 21.61 -19.09 -3.40
CA SER A 165 21.01 -19.56 -2.17
C SER A 165 20.93 -18.46 -1.13
N VAL A 166 20.02 -18.63 -0.18
CA VAL A 166 19.71 -17.65 0.84
C VAL A 166 19.91 -18.26 2.22
N THR A 167 20.59 -17.56 3.11
CA THR A 167 20.62 -17.92 4.53
C THR A 167 19.92 -16.87 5.36
N TRP A 168 19.06 -17.30 6.28
CA TRP A 168 18.35 -16.42 7.18
C TRP A 168 18.91 -16.59 8.60
N GLN A 169 18.95 -15.49 9.35
CA GLN A 169 19.29 -15.45 10.77
C GLN A 169 18.32 -14.48 11.44
N ASP A 170 17.58 -14.99 12.42
CA ASP A 170 16.74 -14.19 13.30
C ASP A 170 17.44 -14.09 14.67
N ASP A 171 17.45 -12.90 15.26
CA ASP A 171 18.12 -12.65 16.53
C ASP A 171 17.25 -13.01 17.74
N LYS A 172 15.92 -13.13 17.53
CA LYS A 172 14.97 -13.49 18.60
C LYS A 172 14.77 -14.99 18.73
N GLU A 173 14.85 -15.72 17.62
CA GLU A 173 14.56 -17.14 17.58
C GLU A 173 15.61 -17.94 16.80
N ASP A 174 16.01 -19.09 17.35
CA ASP A 174 16.94 -20.01 16.70
C ASP A 174 16.30 -20.78 15.53
N ILE A 175 15.00 -20.59 15.29
CA ILE A 175 14.28 -21.27 14.20
C ILE A 175 14.83 -20.88 12.83
N ALA A 176 15.43 -19.70 12.70
CA ALA A 176 16.09 -19.24 11.50
C ALA A 176 17.58 -19.61 11.45
N GLY A 177 18.21 -19.90 12.60
CA GLY A 177 19.67 -19.91 12.78
C GLY A 177 20.46 -20.69 11.73
N GLY A 178 20.98 -19.98 10.72
CA GLY A 178 21.87 -20.54 9.70
C GLY A 178 21.20 -21.48 8.70
N LYS A 179 19.88 -21.48 8.58
CA LYS A 179 19.16 -22.31 7.60
C LYS A 179 19.45 -21.82 6.18
N LYS A 180 19.77 -22.75 5.29
CA LYS A 180 19.96 -22.51 3.85
C LYS A 180 18.64 -22.74 3.11
N PHE A 181 18.30 -21.81 2.23
CA PHE A 181 17.15 -21.85 1.34
C PHE A 181 17.65 -21.82 -0.10
N VAL A 182 17.06 -22.66 -0.95
CA VAL A 182 17.41 -22.77 -2.37
C VAL A 182 16.22 -22.31 -3.19
N TYR A 183 16.49 -21.59 -4.28
CA TYR A 183 15.47 -21.11 -5.19
C TYR A 183 14.62 -22.28 -5.73
N ASP A 184 13.31 -22.17 -5.59
CA ASP A 184 12.36 -23.17 -6.09
C ASP A 184 11.61 -22.56 -7.28
N GLU A 185 11.96 -23.00 -8.50
CA GLU A 185 11.45 -22.42 -9.73
C GLU A 185 9.93 -22.62 -9.88
N GLU A 186 9.43 -23.81 -9.52
CA GLU A 186 8.02 -24.13 -9.67
C GLU A 186 7.17 -23.41 -8.62
N LEU A 187 7.63 -23.36 -7.36
CA LEU A 187 6.98 -22.55 -6.34
C LEU A 187 7.01 -21.06 -6.68
N SER A 188 8.13 -20.56 -7.23
CA SER A 188 8.24 -19.17 -7.66
C SER A 188 7.24 -18.83 -8.77
N LYS A 189 7.04 -19.73 -9.74
CA LYS A 189 6.00 -19.57 -10.78
C LYS A 189 4.60 -19.56 -10.16
N GLU A 190 4.30 -20.46 -9.22
CA GLU A 190 3.00 -20.51 -8.55
C GLU A 190 2.71 -19.24 -7.75
N VAL A 191 3.67 -18.78 -6.94
CA VAL A 191 3.55 -17.55 -6.15
C VAL A 191 3.32 -16.36 -7.07
N LYS A 192 4.12 -16.24 -8.14
CA LYS A 192 3.97 -15.16 -9.12
C LYS A 192 2.59 -15.17 -9.78
N ALA A 193 2.10 -16.33 -10.24
CA ALA A 193 0.79 -16.45 -10.86
C ALA A 193 -0.35 -16.04 -9.91
N ARG A 194 -0.24 -16.39 -8.62
CA ARG A 194 -1.21 -15.98 -7.59
C ARG A 194 -1.14 -14.49 -7.27
N MET A 195 0.06 -13.91 -7.21
CA MET A 195 0.21 -12.46 -7.04
C MET A 195 -0.41 -11.71 -8.21
N GLU A 196 -0.17 -12.16 -9.45
CA GLU A 196 -0.80 -11.61 -10.65
C GLU A 196 -2.33 -11.77 -10.61
N GLU A 197 -2.84 -12.92 -10.16
CA GLU A 197 -4.28 -13.14 -9.97
C GLU A 197 -4.86 -12.17 -8.93
N GLN A 198 -4.22 -12.03 -7.77
CA GLN A 198 -4.63 -11.10 -6.71
C GLN A 198 -4.61 -9.65 -7.21
N GLN A 199 -3.53 -9.21 -7.88
CA GLN A 199 -3.46 -7.89 -8.48
C GLN A 199 -4.56 -7.68 -9.53
N SER A 200 -4.83 -8.67 -10.38
CA SER A 200 -5.89 -8.59 -11.39
C SER A 200 -7.31 -8.59 -10.80
N SER A 201 -7.44 -8.99 -9.52
CA SER A 201 -8.68 -8.95 -8.75
C SER A 201 -8.89 -7.61 -8.05
N GLN A 202 -7.82 -6.84 -7.81
CA GLN A 202 -7.94 -5.50 -7.27
C GLN A 202 -8.59 -4.57 -8.30
N ASN A 203 -9.41 -3.63 -7.81
CA ASN A 203 -9.91 -2.56 -8.65
C ASN A 203 -8.73 -1.64 -9.01
N PRO A 204 -8.32 -1.53 -10.28
CA PRO A 204 -7.18 -0.72 -10.69
C PRO A 204 -7.37 0.78 -10.38
N VAL A 205 -8.61 1.24 -10.13
CA VAL A 205 -8.86 2.61 -9.64
C VAL A 205 -8.24 2.86 -8.28
N MET A 206 -7.97 1.81 -7.48
CA MET A 206 -7.29 1.94 -6.19
C MET A 206 -5.95 2.69 -6.30
N ASN A 207 -5.25 2.58 -7.44
CA ASN A 207 -4.00 3.31 -7.69
C ASN A 207 -4.18 4.83 -7.84
N TRP A 208 -5.41 5.27 -8.10
CA TRP A 208 -5.78 6.68 -8.32
C TRP A 208 -6.74 7.20 -7.25
N ALA A 209 -7.08 6.36 -6.28
CA ALA A 209 -8.02 6.70 -5.23
C ALA A 209 -7.47 7.78 -4.31
N GLY A 210 -8.32 8.71 -3.90
CA GLY A 210 -7.97 9.75 -2.95
C GLY A 210 -8.46 11.13 -3.37
N ARG A 211 -7.87 12.16 -2.74
CA ARG A 211 -8.27 13.56 -2.91
C ARG A 211 -7.20 14.35 -3.67
N TYR A 212 -7.67 15.07 -4.67
CA TYR A 212 -6.89 15.97 -5.50
C TYR A 212 -7.40 17.40 -5.32
N PHE A 213 -6.51 18.37 -5.49
CA PHE A 213 -6.81 19.79 -5.32
C PHE A 213 -6.54 20.51 -6.63
N ASP A 214 -7.48 21.37 -7.05
CA ASP A 214 -7.26 22.22 -8.22
C ASP A 214 -6.10 23.18 -7.93
N LYS A 215 -5.15 23.22 -8.87
CA LYS A 215 -3.92 24.00 -8.74
C LYS A 215 -4.18 25.50 -8.73
N GLU A 216 -5.21 25.93 -9.44
CA GLU A 216 -5.55 27.35 -9.62
C GLU A 216 -6.64 27.80 -8.66
N ASN A 217 -7.46 26.86 -8.16
CA ASN A 217 -8.50 27.15 -7.17
C ASN A 217 -8.49 26.15 -6.00
N ILE A 218 -7.89 26.54 -4.88
CA ILE A 218 -7.83 25.69 -3.68
C ILE A 218 -9.20 25.32 -3.09
N SER A 219 -10.26 26.07 -3.41
CA SER A 219 -11.62 25.76 -2.96
C SER A 219 -12.28 24.66 -3.79
N ARG A 220 -11.65 24.24 -4.89
CA ARG A 220 -12.09 23.13 -5.74
C ARG A 220 -11.28 21.86 -5.47
N THR A 221 -11.98 20.76 -5.20
CA THR A 221 -11.39 19.46 -4.90
C THR A 221 -12.03 18.36 -5.74
N MET A 222 -11.26 17.33 -6.04
CA MET A 222 -11.74 16.09 -6.66
C MET A 222 -11.47 14.92 -5.72
N GLN A 223 -12.45 14.05 -5.53
CA GLN A 223 -12.32 12.81 -4.79
C GLN A 223 -12.69 11.62 -5.67
N ILE A 224 -11.80 10.64 -5.75
CA ILE A 224 -11.98 9.41 -6.52
C ILE A 224 -12.11 8.24 -5.55
N ASN A 225 -13.26 7.58 -5.58
CA ASN A 225 -13.61 6.47 -4.69
C ASN A 225 -13.84 5.20 -5.52
N PRO A 226 -12.95 4.19 -5.44
CA PRO A 226 -13.14 2.91 -6.11
C PRO A 226 -14.44 2.22 -5.69
N SER A 227 -15.12 1.58 -6.64
CA SER A 227 -16.28 0.73 -6.37
C SER A 227 -15.82 -0.67 -6.00
N GLY A 228 -16.38 -1.23 -4.92
CA GLY A 228 -16.18 -2.64 -4.56
C GLY A 228 -16.97 -3.61 -5.45
N ASP A 229 -18.04 -3.14 -6.09
CA ASP A 229 -19.01 -3.99 -6.80
C ASP A 229 -18.75 -4.07 -8.31
N VAL A 230 -18.00 -3.13 -8.86
CA VAL A 230 -17.70 -3.04 -10.29
C VAL A 230 -16.20 -3.05 -10.48
N LYS A 231 -15.69 -4.07 -11.19
CA LYS A 231 -14.29 -4.11 -11.61
C LYS A 231 -13.97 -2.87 -12.45
N ASN A 232 -12.93 -2.13 -12.05
CA ASN A 232 -12.51 -0.84 -12.62
C ASN A 232 -13.51 0.31 -12.40
N GLY A 233 -14.57 0.10 -11.61
CA GLY A 233 -15.59 1.11 -11.36
C GLY A 233 -15.19 2.08 -10.26
N CYS A 234 -15.74 3.28 -10.28
CA CYS A 234 -15.54 4.28 -9.23
C CYS A 234 -16.68 5.31 -9.19
N THR A 235 -16.72 6.06 -8.10
CA THR A 235 -17.45 7.30 -7.97
C THR A 235 -16.45 8.44 -7.91
N VAL A 236 -16.71 9.48 -8.70
CA VAL A 236 -15.94 10.73 -8.67
C VAL A 236 -16.84 11.82 -8.12
N ILE A 237 -16.31 12.60 -7.18
CA ILE A 237 -16.96 13.78 -6.62
C ILE A 237 -16.05 14.97 -6.86
N ILE A 238 -16.56 16.03 -7.49
CA ILE A 238 -15.85 17.31 -7.61
C ILE A 238 -16.66 18.34 -6.86
N ASP A 239 -16.05 18.94 -5.84
CA ASP A 239 -16.65 20.00 -5.03
C ASP A 239 -15.93 21.31 -5.27
N GLU A 240 -16.69 22.39 -5.39
CA GLU A 240 -16.18 23.75 -5.37
C GLU A 240 -16.91 24.53 -4.29
N GLU A 241 -16.16 24.95 -3.26
CA GLU A 241 -16.65 25.81 -2.20
C GLU A 241 -16.62 27.27 -2.64
N GLY A 242 -17.73 27.95 -2.42
CA GLY A 242 -17.90 29.38 -2.60
C GLY A 242 -18.13 30.11 -1.28
N GLU A 243 -18.52 31.38 -1.37
CA GLU A 243 -18.78 32.20 -0.19
C GLU A 243 -20.06 31.77 0.56
N GLU A 244 -20.11 32.05 1.86
CA GLU A 244 -21.30 31.82 2.71
C GLU A 244 -21.86 30.37 2.67
N GLY A 245 -20.97 29.38 2.56
CA GLY A 245 -21.35 27.96 2.53
C GLY A 245 -21.97 27.52 1.20
N ALA A 246 -21.87 28.34 0.15
CA ALA A 246 -22.26 27.93 -1.19
C ALA A 246 -21.35 26.79 -1.67
N VAL A 247 -21.93 25.74 -2.24
CA VAL A 247 -21.19 24.60 -2.79
C VAL A 247 -21.76 24.25 -4.16
N THR A 248 -20.86 24.06 -5.13
CA THR A 248 -21.16 23.37 -6.37
C THR A 248 -20.58 21.96 -6.29
N ARG A 249 -21.43 20.93 -6.40
CA ARG A 249 -21.02 19.53 -6.33
C ARG A 249 -21.37 18.82 -7.63
N MET A 250 -20.36 18.21 -8.24
CA MET A 250 -20.50 17.26 -9.32
C MET A 250 -20.29 15.85 -8.78
N THR A 251 -21.21 14.92 -9.07
CA THR A 251 -21.07 13.50 -8.72
C THR A 251 -21.24 12.65 -9.95
N MET A 252 -20.33 11.72 -10.18
CA MET A 252 -20.30 10.86 -11.38
C MET A 252 -19.93 9.43 -11.02
N THR A 253 -20.40 8.48 -11.81
CA THR A 253 -19.82 7.14 -11.86
C THR A 253 -18.78 7.10 -12.97
N GLY A 254 -17.80 6.20 -12.88
CA GLY A 254 -16.81 6.07 -13.93
C GLY A 254 -16.20 4.69 -14.03
N ILE A 255 -15.73 4.34 -15.22
CA ILE A 255 -14.97 3.11 -15.50
C ILE A 255 -13.56 3.50 -15.91
N TYR A 256 -12.56 2.92 -15.25
CA TYR A 256 -11.15 3.13 -15.55
C TYR A 256 -10.65 2.24 -16.69
N ASP A 257 -10.03 2.89 -17.66
CA ASP A 257 -9.30 2.31 -18.77
C ASP A 257 -7.80 2.35 -18.44
N GLU A 258 -7.24 1.19 -18.08
CA GLU A 258 -5.82 1.01 -17.77
C GLU A 258 -4.89 1.38 -18.93
N LYS A 259 -5.32 1.12 -20.17
CA LYS A 259 -4.48 1.32 -21.36
C LYS A 259 -4.31 2.81 -21.66
N GLU A 260 -5.39 3.57 -21.48
CA GLU A 260 -5.40 5.00 -21.74
C GLU A 260 -5.15 5.84 -20.48
N LYS A 261 -4.97 5.21 -19.31
CA LYS A 261 -4.84 5.84 -17.99
C LYS A 261 -5.91 6.91 -17.77
N LYS A 262 -7.18 6.55 -18.00
CA LYS A 262 -8.30 7.49 -17.89
C LYS A 262 -9.54 6.87 -17.27
N ILE A 263 -10.38 7.69 -16.64
CA ILE A 263 -11.75 7.34 -16.24
C ILE A 263 -12.71 7.92 -17.27
N VAL A 264 -13.60 7.09 -17.79
CA VAL A 264 -14.75 7.53 -18.59
C VAL A 264 -15.93 7.68 -17.64
N CYS A 265 -16.39 8.92 -17.45
CA CYS A 265 -17.44 9.26 -16.50
C CYS A 265 -18.83 9.21 -17.17
N SER A 266 -19.79 8.69 -16.43
CA SER A 266 -21.21 8.58 -16.79
C SER A 266 -22.10 8.95 -15.62
N ASP A 267 -23.40 9.09 -15.88
CA ASP A 267 -24.43 9.37 -14.87
C ASP A 267 -24.12 10.60 -14.01
N GLY A 268 -23.48 11.60 -14.62
CA GLY A 268 -23.04 12.80 -13.92
C GLY A 268 -24.20 13.69 -13.50
N SER A 269 -24.22 14.09 -12.24
CA SER A 269 -25.10 15.12 -11.72
C SER A 269 -24.31 16.33 -11.26
N LEU A 270 -24.85 17.52 -11.53
CA LEU A 270 -24.33 18.77 -11.02
C LEU A 270 -25.40 19.46 -10.21
N VAL A 271 -25.09 19.73 -8.95
CA VAL A 271 -25.95 20.46 -8.01
C VAL A 271 -25.24 21.69 -7.50
N ARG A 272 -26.00 22.74 -7.23
CA ARG A 272 -25.55 23.97 -6.59
C ARG A 272 -26.42 24.25 -5.39
N GLY A 273 -25.84 24.69 -4.29
CA GLY A 273 -26.63 24.90 -3.10
C GLY A 273 -25.85 25.51 -1.96
N LYS A 274 -26.46 25.51 -0.77
CA LYS A 274 -25.81 25.88 0.48
C LYS A 274 -25.76 24.68 1.40
N MET A 275 -24.59 24.39 1.97
CA MET A 275 -24.44 23.35 2.98
C MET A 275 -24.91 23.84 4.35
N ASP A 276 -25.55 22.96 5.11
CA ASP A 276 -25.80 23.14 6.54
C ASP A 276 -24.55 22.79 7.38
N GLU A 277 -24.61 23.05 8.68
CA GLU A 277 -23.53 22.71 9.63
C GLU A 277 -23.23 21.20 9.72
N ALA A 278 -24.13 20.35 9.22
CA ALA A 278 -23.97 18.90 9.18
C ALA A 278 -23.40 18.40 7.83
N GLY A 279 -23.07 19.31 6.89
CA GLY A 279 -22.51 18.98 5.59
C GLY A 279 -23.53 18.48 4.56
N ASN A 280 -24.83 18.74 4.77
CA ASN A 280 -25.90 18.41 3.82
C ASN A 280 -26.39 19.67 3.10
N PHE A 281 -26.91 19.53 1.89
CA PHE A 281 -27.54 20.65 1.21
C PHE A 281 -28.83 21.07 1.95
N ALA A 282 -28.84 22.28 2.52
CA ALA A 282 -30.03 22.90 3.09
C ALA A 282 -30.97 23.42 1.98
N GLU A 283 -30.37 23.89 0.89
CA GLU A 283 -31.01 24.34 -0.33
C GLU A 283 -30.19 23.82 -1.51
N GLU A 284 -30.82 23.19 -2.51
CA GLU A 284 -30.16 22.71 -3.72
C GLU A 284 -30.95 23.03 -5.00
N GLU A 285 -30.21 23.32 -6.06
CA GLU A 285 -30.64 23.41 -7.44
C GLU A 285 -29.89 22.35 -8.24
N THR A 286 -30.64 21.45 -8.88
CA THR A 286 -30.06 20.52 -9.86
C THR A 286 -29.88 21.22 -11.20
N VAL A 287 -28.63 21.31 -11.66
CA VAL A 287 -28.28 21.90 -12.96
C VAL A 287 -28.48 20.87 -14.07
N TYR A 288 -27.95 19.66 -13.90
CA TYR A 288 -28.20 18.52 -14.79
C TYR A 288 -27.98 17.18 -14.06
N THR A 289 -28.45 16.09 -14.66
CA THR A 289 -28.31 14.71 -14.15
C THR A 289 -27.87 13.71 -15.22
N ASP A 290 -27.47 14.20 -16.39
CA ASP A 290 -27.08 13.40 -17.55
C ASP A 290 -25.68 13.80 -18.08
N GLY A 291 -24.83 14.25 -17.15
CA GLY A 291 -23.45 14.63 -17.43
C GLY A 291 -22.58 13.43 -17.80
N THR A 292 -21.63 13.70 -18.68
CA THR A 292 -20.56 12.79 -19.04
C THR A 292 -19.25 13.56 -19.03
N GLY A 293 -18.13 12.85 -19.01
CA GLY A 293 -16.84 13.47 -19.11
C GLY A 293 -15.70 12.48 -18.97
N THR A 294 -14.49 13.00 -18.82
CA THR A 294 -13.28 12.17 -18.70
C THR A 294 -12.32 12.72 -17.68
N ILE A 295 -11.60 11.82 -17.01
CA ILE A 295 -10.46 12.15 -16.15
C ILE A 295 -9.24 11.46 -16.71
N THR A 296 -8.19 12.21 -17.06
CA THR A 296 -6.92 11.63 -17.53
C THR A 296 -5.85 11.80 -16.46
N PHE A 297 -5.06 10.76 -16.21
CA PHE A 297 -3.97 10.81 -15.23
C PHE A 297 -2.60 10.95 -15.87
N ASP A 298 -1.74 11.75 -15.23
CA ASP A 298 -0.31 11.80 -15.53
C ASP A 298 0.49 11.58 -14.24
N ASP A 299 1.26 10.48 -14.23
CA ASP A 299 2.15 10.03 -13.16
C ASP A 299 3.65 10.19 -13.52
N SER A 300 3.96 10.89 -14.62
CA SER A 300 5.34 11.06 -15.08
C SER A 300 6.12 12.16 -14.35
N ALA A 301 5.42 13.05 -13.64
CA ALA A 301 6.01 14.13 -12.86
C ALA A 301 6.25 13.72 -11.40
N GLU A 302 6.92 14.59 -10.62
CA GLU A 302 7.12 14.39 -9.17
C GLU A 302 5.81 14.28 -8.37
N LYS A 303 4.68 14.64 -8.97
CA LYS A 303 3.33 14.51 -8.40
C LYS A 303 2.38 13.93 -9.45
N ILE A 304 1.42 13.14 -8.99
CA ILE A 304 0.31 12.66 -9.82
C ILE A 304 -0.64 13.83 -10.09
N THR A 305 -1.04 14.00 -11.34
CA THR A 305 -2.06 14.97 -11.75
C THR A 305 -3.25 14.27 -12.41
N ALA A 306 -4.43 14.85 -12.25
CA ALA A 306 -5.68 14.42 -12.86
C ALA A 306 -6.31 15.60 -13.61
N VAL A 307 -6.65 15.39 -14.89
CA VAL A 307 -7.27 16.42 -15.74
C VAL A 307 -8.72 16.06 -15.97
N TRP A 308 -9.63 16.91 -15.49
CA TRP A 308 -11.07 16.76 -15.66
C TRP A 308 -11.58 17.50 -16.89
N HIS A 309 -12.40 16.83 -17.69
CA HIS A 309 -13.14 17.39 -18.82
C HIS A 309 -14.63 17.07 -18.71
N ASP A 310 -15.48 18.11 -18.71
CA ASP A 310 -16.94 18.01 -18.68
C ASP A 310 -17.53 18.22 -20.08
N ASP A 311 -18.34 17.27 -20.57
CA ASP A 311 -18.94 17.35 -21.90
C ASP A 311 -20.15 18.31 -21.98
N LYS A 312 -20.70 18.75 -20.84
CA LYS A 312 -21.96 19.52 -20.77
C LYS A 312 -21.76 21.00 -20.41
N ALA A 313 -20.73 21.36 -19.67
CA ALA A 313 -20.47 22.77 -19.38
C ALA A 313 -19.95 23.47 -20.64
N GLY A 314 -20.72 24.43 -21.15
CA GLY A 314 -20.38 25.20 -22.37
C GLY A 314 -19.08 26.01 -22.31
N ASP A 315 -18.42 26.02 -21.14
CA ASP A 315 -17.15 26.68 -20.82
C ASP A 315 -16.13 25.69 -20.20
N ALA A 316 -16.27 24.37 -20.40
CA ALA A 316 -15.41 23.35 -19.79
C ALA A 316 -13.95 23.41 -20.31
N GLU A 317 -13.19 24.36 -19.79
CA GLU A 317 -11.74 24.30 -19.80
C GLU A 317 -11.32 23.09 -18.95
N ASP A 318 -10.31 22.37 -19.43
CA ASP A 318 -9.72 21.26 -18.72
C ASP A 318 -9.22 21.73 -17.34
N VAL A 319 -9.76 21.16 -16.28
CA VAL A 319 -9.36 21.51 -14.91
C VAL A 319 -8.29 20.54 -14.43
N VAL A 320 -7.16 21.08 -13.98
CA VAL A 320 -6.01 20.28 -13.53
C VAL A 320 -5.98 20.19 -12.00
N PHE A 321 -6.05 18.97 -11.50
CA PHE A 321 -5.94 18.66 -10.08
C PHE A 321 -4.59 17.99 -9.76
N GLU A 322 -3.96 18.34 -8.65
CA GLU A 322 -2.76 17.68 -8.13
C GLU A 322 -3.12 16.76 -6.95
N PHE A 323 -2.57 15.54 -6.93
CA PHE A 323 -2.80 14.60 -5.84
C PHE A 323 -2.10 15.06 -4.55
N ASN A 324 -2.79 14.94 -3.41
CA ASN A 324 -2.23 15.31 -2.12
C ASN A 324 -2.11 14.10 -1.19
N TYR A 325 -0.90 13.56 -1.08
CA TYR A 325 -0.57 12.42 -0.22
C TYR A 325 -0.81 12.67 1.28
N ASN A 326 -0.95 13.92 1.74
CA ASN A 326 -1.12 14.23 3.17
C ASN A 326 -2.56 14.06 3.67
N TYR A 327 -3.54 13.84 2.79
CA TYR A 327 -4.97 13.77 3.13
C TYR A 327 -5.59 12.37 3.03
N SER A 328 -4.76 11.31 2.99
CA SER A 328 -5.22 9.92 2.84
C SER A 328 -5.55 9.23 4.18
N ASP A 329 -5.78 9.95 5.28
CA ASP A 329 -6.39 9.32 6.44
C ASP A 329 -7.85 9.04 6.07
N GLY A 330 -8.21 7.75 5.97
CA GLY A 330 -9.56 7.29 5.66
C GLY A 330 -10.58 7.60 6.76
N SER A 331 -10.55 8.82 7.30
CA SER A 331 -11.54 9.36 8.19
C SER A 331 -12.60 10.03 7.34
N SER A 332 -13.78 9.43 7.33
CA SER A 332 -14.98 9.98 6.69
C SER A 332 -15.63 11.09 7.53
N ASP A 333 -14.92 11.71 8.48
CA ASP A 333 -15.43 12.85 9.22
C ASP A 333 -15.09 14.14 8.48
N GLY A 334 -16.05 14.59 7.67
CA GLY A 334 -16.13 15.98 7.24
C GLY A 334 -16.23 16.87 8.48
N SER A 335 -15.09 17.34 8.96
CA SER A 335 -14.96 18.41 9.95
C SER A 335 -13.58 19.03 9.83
N THR A 336 -13.39 19.87 8.82
CA THR A 336 -12.30 20.85 8.81
C THR A 336 -12.69 21.98 9.77
N SER A 337 -12.39 21.83 11.07
CA SER A 337 -12.10 23.01 11.87
C SER A 337 -10.71 23.48 11.48
N VAL A 338 -10.66 24.50 10.62
CA VAL A 338 -9.49 25.36 10.52
C VAL A 338 -9.35 26.02 11.89
N THR A 339 -8.54 25.45 12.78
CA THR A 339 -8.00 26.24 13.88
C THR A 339 -7.06 27.23 13.23
N GLU A 340 -7.48 28.50 13.27
CA GLU A 340 -6.68 29.66 12.95
C GLU A 340 -5.26 29.45 13.47
N ASP A 341 -4.30 29.51 12.56
CA ASP A 341 -2.90 29.63 12.90
C ASP A 341 -2.76 30.85 13.81
N ASP A 342 -2.46 30.56 15.08
CA ASP A 342 -1.99 31.48 16.08
C ASP A 342 -0.69 32.10 15.54
N HIS A 343 -0.85 33.22 14.84
CA HIS A 343 0.25 34.12 14.53
C HIS A 343 0.83 34.58 15.86
N SER A 344 1.86 33.85 16.28
CA SER A 344 2.82 34.24 17.30
C SER A 344 3.37 35.60 16.90
N ASN A 345 2.78 36.61 17.53
CA ASN A 345 3.20 37.99 17.61
C ASN A 345 4.72 38.07 17.86
N PRO A 346 5.55 38.53 16.90
CA PRO A 346 6.88 38.99 17.24
C PRO A 346 6.72 40.32 17.96
N GLU A 347 7.32 40.40 19.15
CA GLU A 347 7.32 41.54 20.05
C GLU A 347 7.55 42.87 19.32
N ASP A 348 6.47 43.64 19.07
CA ASP A 348 6.58 45.07 18.82
C ASP A 348 6.83 45.75 20.17
N GLU A 349 8.11 46.06 20.36
CA GLU A 349 8.66 46.89 21.42
C GLU A 349 8.01 48.29 21.34
N TYR A 350 7.02 48.54 22.20
CA TYR A 350 6.48 49.88 22.42
C TYR A 350 7.60 50.77 23.00
N VAL A 351 8.23 51.57 22.15
CA VAL A 351 9.04 52.70 22.58
C VAL A 351 8.07 53.83 22.94
N GLU A 352 7.91 54.09 24.24
CA GLU A 352 7.32 55.33 24.74
C GLU A 352 8.21 56.51 24.29
N GLU A 353 7.85 57.20 23.21
CA GLU A 353 8.40 58.53 22.93
C GLU A 353 7.81 59.52 23.95
N GLU A 354 8.61 59.86 24.96
CA GLU A 354 8.37 61.00 25.84
C GLU A 354 8.31 62.29 25.02
N LEU A 355 7.09 62.76 24.79
CA LEU A 355 6.81 64.06 24.18
C LEU A 355 7.11 65.15 25.21
N THR A 356 8.34 65.66 25.18
CA THR A 356 8.75 66.86 25.94
C THR A 356 8.10 68.09 25.31
N VAL A 357 7.10 68.65 25.99
CA VAL A 357 6.53 69.96 25.67
C VAL A 357 7.48 71.01 26.24
N ASP A 358 8.22 71.66 25.34
CA ASP A 358 9.08 72.81 25.65
C ASP A 358 8.22 74.07 25.84
N GLU A 359 8.31 74.68 27.02
CA GLU A 359 7.61 75.90 27.42
C GLU A 359 8.26 77.12 26.75
N GLY A 360 7.73 77.49 25.58
CA GLY A 360 8.01 78.78 24.94
C GLY A 360 6.96 79.83 25.30
N LEU A 361 7.17 80.52 26.42
CA LEU A 361 6.50 81.78 26.76
C LEU A 361 6.77 82.83 25.67
N ASP A 362 5.72 83.45 25.14
CA ASP A 362 5.82 84.83 24.67
C ASP A 362 4.53 85.60 24.99
N GLU A 363 4.77 86.76 25.59
CA GLU A 363 3.82 87.75 26.09
C GLU A 363 2.89 88.26 24.99
N VAL A 364 1.58 88.29 25.27
CA VAL A 364 0.68 89.25 24.62
C VAL A 364 -0.14 89.96 25.69
N THR A 365 0.18 91.24 25.87
CA THR A 365 -0.49 92.24 26.70
C THR A 365 -1.95 92.46 26.28
N TYR A 366 -2.84 92.42 27.26
CA TYR A 366 -4.20 92.95 27.17
C TYR A 366 -4.20 94.42 27.59
N GLU A 367 -4.53 95.32 26.67
CA GLU A 367 -5.16 96.61 27.02
C GLU A 367 -6.66 96.45 26.79
N GLY A 368 -7.43 96.63 27.86
CA GLY A 368 -8.88 96.74 27.79
C GLY A 368 -9.30 98.16 27.45
N GLU A 369 -10.55 98.30 27.02
CA GLU A 369 -11.41 99.41 27.39
C GLU A 369 -12.86 98.99 27.16
N ASP A 370 -13.63 98.99 28.26
CA ASP A 370 -15.08 99.05 28.28
C ASP A 370 -15.53 100.45 27.81
N ASP A 371 -16.52 100.50 26.92
CA ASP A 371 -17.64 101.47 26.97
C ASP A 371 -18.81 100.98 26.09
#